data_AF-A0A3D2JB46-F1
#
_entry.id   AF-A0A3D2JB46-F1
#
_cell.length_a   1.000
_cell.length_b   1.000
_cell.length_c   1.000
_cell.angle_alpha   90.00
_cell.angle_beta   90.00
_cell.angle_gamma   90.00
#
_symmetry.space_group_name_H-M   'P 1'
#
loop_
_entity.id
_entity.type
_entity.pdbx_description
1 polymer ?
#
loop_
_entity_poly.entity_id
_entity_poly.type
_entity_poly.pdbx_seq_one_letter_code
_entity_poly.pdbx_strand_id
1 'polypeptide(L)'
;MKQNKYDDPTFFASYSQMARSIGGLDAAGEWPAFRQMLPPLRDKNVLDLGCGYGWHCRYARSQQARSVVGVDISEKMIARARESTSDPAIEYRQLAIEDI
;
A
#
# COMPACT_ATOMS: atom_id res chain seq x y z
N MET A 1 -21.55 -2.86 -5.21
CA MET A 1 -21.48 -2.53 -3.77
C MET A 1 -20.01 -2.49 -3.38
N LYS A 2 -19.53 -1.41 -2.76
CA LYS A 2 -18.14 -1.29 -2.31
C LYS A 2 -17.89 -2.28 -1.17
N GLN A 3 -16.74 -2.97 -1.17
CA GLN A 3 -16.40 -3.98 -0.17
C GLN A 3 -15.29 -3.50 0.74
N ASN A 4 -15.53 -3.49 2.06
CA ASN A 4 -14.53 -3.12 3.06
C ASN A 4 -14.59 -4.06 4.27
N LYS A 5 -13.95 -5.22 4.15
CA LYS A 5 -13.84 -6.18 5.26
C LYS A 5 -12.70 -5.84 6.22
N TYR A 6 -11.76 -5.00 5.79
CA TYR A 6 -10.54 -4.71 6.55
C TYR A 6 -10.78 -3.76 7.73
N ASP A 7 -11.93 -3.08 7.78
CA ASP A 7 -12.33 -2.34 8.98
C ASP A 7 -13.05 -3.22 10.02
N ASP A 8 -13.41 -4.46 9.70
CA ASP A 8 -13.85 -5.43 10.71
C ASP A 8 -12.69 -5.77 11.67
N PRO A 9 -12.82 -5.55 12.99
CA PRO A 9 -11.72 -5.77 13.94
C PRO A 9 -11.17 -7.19 13.96
N THR A 10 -12.04 -8.20 13.85
CA THR A 10 -11.64 -9.61 13.93
C THR A 10 -10.83 -10.01 12.70
N PHE A 11 -11.33 -9.61 11.52
CA PHE A 11 -10.65 -9.85 10.27
C PHE A 11 -9.31 -9.09 10.21
N PHE A 12 -9.29 -7.82 10.61
CA PHE A 12 -8.07 -7.02 10.64
C PHE A 12 -7.01 -7.61 11.57
N ALA A 13 -7.40 -8.06 12.77
CA ALA A 13 -6.48 -8.68 13.73
C ALA A 13 -5.88 -10.01 13.22
N SER A 14 -6.64 -10.76 12.43
CA SER A 14 -6.14 -11.98 11.79
C SER A 14 -5.21 -11.64 10.62
N TYR A 15 -5.61 -10.65 9.81
CA TYR A 15 -4.83 -10.19 8.67
C TYR A 15 -3.48 -9.57 9.08
N SER A 16 -3.46 -8.79 10.16
CA SER A 16 -2.23 -8.12 10.65
C SER A 16 -1.15 -9.10 11.10
N GLN A 17 -1.50 -10.36 11.37
CA GLN A 17 -0.57 -11.44 11.73
C GLN A 17 0.02 -12.17 10.51
N MET A 18 -0.49 -11.92 9.30
CA MET A 18 0.06 -12.53 8.09
C MET A 18 1.52 -12.10 7.88
N ALA A 19 2.33 -13.01 7.33
CA ALA A 19 3.75 -12.75 7.09
C ALA A 19 3.97 -11.45 6.30
N ARG A 20 3.17 -11.20 5.25
CA ARG A 20 3.22 -9.96 4.48
C ARG A 20 2.85 -8.70 5.29
N SER A 21 1.93 -8.81 6.23
CA SER A 21 1.52 -7.69 7.09
C SER A 21 2.62 -7.28 8.07
N ILE A 22 3.42 -8.25 8.52
CA ILE A 22 4.52 -8.06 9.47
C ILE A 22 5.83 -7.72 8.76
N GLY A 23 6.25 -8.56 7.80
CA GLY A 23 7.53 -8.48 7.10
C GLY A 23 7.50 -7.69 5.79
N GLY A 24 6.36 -7.09 5.44
CA GLY A 24 6.23 -6.25 4.25
C GLY A 24 6.48 -7.00 2.95
N LEU A 25 7.13 -6.34 1.99
CA LEU A 25 7.38 -6.89 0.65
C LEU A 25 8.31 -8.11 0.67
N ASP A 26 9.28 -8.16 1.57
CA ASP A 26 10.23 -9.28 1.63
C ASP A 26 9.57 -10.58 2.13
N ALA A 27 8.44 -10.46 2.84
CA ALA A 27 7.63 -11.59 3.29
C ALA A 27 6.45 -11.91 2.33
N ALA A 28 6.36 -11.22 1.19
CA ALA A 28 5.37 -11.48 0.16
C ALA A 28 5.93 -12.45 -0.89
N GLY A 29 5.34 -13.63 -1.02
CA GLY A 29 5.88 -14.70 -1.89
C GLY A 29 5.95 -14.31 -3.37
N GLU A 30 5.03 -13.45 -3.83
CA GLU A 30 4.96 -12.93 -5.19
C GLU A 30 5.97 -11.81 -5.48
N TRP A 31 6.52 -11.17 -4.45
CA TRP A 31 7.30 -9.95 -4.60
C TRP A 31 8.54 -10.11 -5.49
N PRO A 32 9.34 -11.18 -5.39
CA PRO A 32 10.52 -11.35 -6.25
C PRO A 32 10.18 -11.36 -7.74
N ALA A 33 9.06 -12.00 -8.13
CA ALA A 33 8.60 -12.06 -9.51
C ALA A 33 7.98 -10.72 -9.94
N PHE A 34 7.09 -10.16 -9.11
CA PHE A 34 6.41 -8.90 -9.41
C PHE A 34 7.39 -7.72 -9.55
N ARG A 35 8.40 -7.64 -8.68
CA ARG A 35 9.42 -6.59 -8.71
C ARG A 35 10.17 -6.52 -10.05
N GLN A 36 10.42 -7.66 -10.69
CA GLN A 36 11.12 -7.74 -11.98
C GLN A 36 10.27 -7.19 -13.14
N MET A 37 8.95 -7.15 -12.99
CA MET A 37 8.02 -6.64 -14.00
C MET A 37 7.87 -5.11 -13.94
N LEU A 38 8.32 -4.47 -12.85
CA LEU A 38 8.17 -3.03 -12.69
C LEU A 38 9.11 -2.27 -13.63
N PRO A 39 8.61 -1.22 -14.32
CA PRO A 39 9.49 -0.34 -15.09
C PRO A 39 10.36 0.51 -14.16
N PRO A 40 11.38 1.22 -14.68
CA PRO A 40 12.07 2.24 -13.92
C PRO A 40 11.09 3.29 -13.37
N LEU A 41 11.13 3.51 -12.06
CA LEU A 41 10.19 4.40 -11.37
C LEU A 41 10.72 5.81 -11.15
N ARG A 42 12.01 6.06 -11.38
CA ARG A 42 12.63 7.37 -11.17
C ARG A 42 11.83 8.48 -11.88
N ASP A 43 11.53 9.54 -11.14
CA ASP A 43 10.80 10.74 -11.60
C ASP A 43 9.36 10.51 -12.07
N LYS A 44 8.79 9.31 -11.87
CA LYS A 44 7.40 8.98 -12.22
C LYS A 44 6.43 9.36 -11.11
N ASN A 45 5.20 9.71 -11.49
CA ASN A 45 4.07 9.75 -10.55
C ASN A 45 3.44 8.36 -10.53
N VAL A 46 3.28 7.77 -9.34
CA VAL A 46 2.76 6.41 -9.17
C VAL A 46 1.41 6.45 -8.45
N LEU A 47 0.48 5.64 -8.92
CA LEU A 47 -0.79 5.38 -8.27
C LEU A 47 -0.81 3.91 -7.82
N ASP A 48 -0.99 3.69 -6.52
CA ASP A 48 -1.09 2.36 -5.91
C ASP A 48 -2.55 2.10 -5.47
N LEU A 49 -3.23 1.22 -6.21
CA LEU A 49 -4.64 0.88 -6.02
C LEU A 49 -4.78 -0.30 -5.06
N GLY A 50 -5.45 -0.10 -3.92
CA GLY A 50 -5.49 -1.08 -2.85
C GLY A 50 -4.16 -1.15 -2.10
N CYS A 51 -3.64 0.03 -1.74
CA CYS A 51 -2.29 0.18 -1.19
C CYS A 51 -2.09 -0.48 0.18
N GLY A 52 -3.17 -0.84 0.91
CA GLY A 52 -3.10 -1.48 2.22
C GLY A 52 -2.24 -0.69 3.20
N TYR A 53 -1.20 -1.33 3.75
CA TYR A 53 -0.22 -0.70 4.66
C TYR A 53 0.82 0.20 3.96
N GLY A 54 0.65 0.50 2.68
CA GLY A 54 1.50 1.42 1.92
C GLY A 54 2.88 0.85 1.55
N TRP A 55 3.04 -0.47 1.56
CA TRP A 55 4.33 -1.12 1.31
C TRP A 55 4.87 -0.81 -0.10
N HIS A 56 4.05 -0.93 -1.14
CA HIS A 56 4.48 -0.59 -2.50
C HIS A 56 4.67 0.92 -2.68
N CYS A 57 3.88 1.77 -1.99
CA CYS A 57 4.10 3.21 -2.04
C CYS A 57 5.50 3.60 -1.57
N ARG A 58 5.91 3.08 -0.40
CA ARG A 58 7.26 3.31 0.14
C ARG A 58 8.34 2.72 -0.76
N TYR A 59 8.10 1.56 -1.36
CA TYR A 59 9.02 1.00 -2.37
C TYR A 59 9.17 1.92 -3.58
N ALA A 60 8.08 2.40 -4.17
CA ALA A 60 8.13 3.30 -5.32
C ALA A 60 8.94 4.58 -5.02
N ARG A 61 8.76 5.15 -3.81
CA ARG A 61 9.58 6.26 -3.34
C ARG A 61 11.04 5.92 -3.13
N SER A 62 11.36 4.73 -2.60
CA SER A 62 12.75 4.28 -2.49
C SER A 62 13.42 4.09 -3.85
N GLN A 63 12.62 3.80 -4.89
CA GLN A 63 13.05 3.79 -6.30
C GLN A 63 12.99 5.17 -6.97
N GLN A 64 12.88 6.25 -6.19
CA GLN A 64 12.92 7.64 -6.63
C GLN A 64 11.75 8.08 -7.52
N ALA A 65 10.57 7.47 -7.39
CA ALA A 65 9.33 8.02 -7.96
C ALA A 65 9.13 9.46 -7.51
N ARG A 66 8.71 10.37 -8.39
CA ARG A 66 8.49 11.79 -8.06
C ARG A 66 7.46 11.97 -6.93
N SER A 67 6.36 11.25 -7.04
CA SER A 67 5.30 11.22 -6.02
C SER A 67 4.54 9.91 -6.11
N VAL A 68 3.88 9.55 -5.01
CA VAL A 68 3.02 8.38 -4.95
C VAL A 68 1.69 8.74 -4.29
N VAL A 69 0.58 8.34 -4.91
CA VAL A 69 -0.73 8.33 -4.27
C VAL A 69 -1.11 6.88 -4.01
N GLY A 70 -1.29 6.53 -2.75
CA GLY A 70 -1.87 5.24 -2.35
C GLY A 70 -3.35 5.42 -2.02
N VAL A 71 -4.20 4.54 -2.56
CA VAL A 71 -5.62 4.52 -2.22
C VAL A 71 -6.02 3.18 -1.64
N ASP A 72 -6.84 3.20 -0.62
CA ASP A 72 -7.49 2.03 -0.04
C ASP A 72 -8.81 2.47 0.60
N ILE A 73 -9.82 1.61 0.56
CA ILE A 73 -11.13 1.93 1.13
C ILE A 73 -11.14 1.84 2.66
N SER A 74 -10.22 1.04 3.23
CA SER A 74 -10.18 0.76 4.66
C SER A 74 -9.50 1.88 5.44
N GLU A 75 -10.20 2.41 6.44
CA GLU A 75 -9.64 3.39 7.38
C GLU A 75 -8.45 2.80 8.13
N LYS A 76 -8.56 1.55 8.60
CA LYS A 76 -7.48 0.88 9.36
C LYS A 76 -6.23 0.65 8.53
N MET A 77 -6.38 0.30 7.25
CA MET A 77 -5.26 0.16 6.33
C MET A 77 -4.54 1.50 6.16
N ILE A 78 -5.28 2.55 5.84
CA ILE A 78 -4.74 3.90 5.62
C ILE A 78 -4.10 4.47 6.89
N ALA A 79 -4.70 4.26 8.06
CA ALA A 79 -4.10 4.65 9.34
C ALA A 79 -2.73 3.98 9.52
N ARG A 80 -2.64 2.67 9.31
CA ARG A 80 -1.38 1.93 9.40
C ARG A 80 -0.34 2.38 8.38
N ALA A 81 -0.78 2.68 7.15
CA ALA A 81 0.09 3.20 6.10
C ALA A 81 0.69 4.56 6.47
N ARG A 82 -0.12 5.46 7.02
CA ARG A 82 0.30 6.79 7.50
C ARG A 82 1.25 6.69 8.69
N GLU A 83 0.96 5.85 9.69
CA GLU A 83 1.85 5.60 10.84
C GLU A 83 3.24 5.14 10.41
N SER A 84 3.31 4.33 9.35
CA SER A 84 4.55 3.73 8.86
C SER A 84 5.29 4.57 7.83
N THR A 85 4.84 5.81 7.57
CA THR A 85 5.34 6.64 6.47
C THR A 85 5.57 8.08 6.91
N SER A 86 6.80 8.56 6.74
CA SER A 86 7.19 9.96 7.01
C SER A 86 7.58 10.74 5.75
N ASP A 87 7.39 10.16 4.55
CA ASP A 87 7.76 10.79 3.28
C ASP A 87 6.61 11.67 2.76
N PRO A 88 6.79 13.01 2.66
CA PRO A 88 5.74 13.94 2.24
C PRO A 88 5.36 13.81 0.76
N ALA A 89 6.16 13.10 -0.05
CA ALA A 89 5.82 12.81 -1.44
C ALA A 89 4.94 11.54 -1.58
N ILE A 90 4.54 10.92 -0.47
CA ILE A 90 3.49 9.90 -0.44
C ILE A 90 2.21 10.49 0.14
N GLU A 91 1.13 10.44 -0.63
CA GLU A 91 -0.20 10.78 -0.18
C GLU A 91 -1.05 9.51 -0.05
N TYR A 92 -1.71 9.32 1.10
CA TYR A 92 -2.66 8.22 1.29
C TYR A 92 -4.09 8.76 1.36
N ARG A 93 -4.97 8.24 0.49
CA ARG A 93 -6.39 8.61 0.44
C ARG A 93 -7.26 7.42 0.82
N GLN A 94 -8.19 7.64 1.73
CA GLN A 94 -9.22 6.65 2.04
C GLN A 94 -10.34 6.75 0.99
N LEU A 95 -10.24 5.95 -0.06
CA LEU A 95 -11.14 5.98 -1.21
C LEU A 95 -11.32 4.57 -1.76
N ALA A 96 -12.52 4.27 -2.25
CA ALA A 96 -12.70 3.08 -3.08
C ALA A 96 -12.00 3.31 -4.44
N ILE A 97 -11.48 2.24 -5.04
CA ILE A 97 -10.79 2.32 -6.33
C ILE A 97 -11.73 2.84 -7.42
N GLU A 98 -13.03 2.56 -7.31
CA GLU A 98 -14.06 3.01 -8.25
C GLU A 98 -14.38 4.51 -8.18
N ASP A 99 -13.90 5.23 -7.16
CA ASP A 99 -14.14 6.67 -6.98
C ASP A 99 -12.92 7.54 -7.29
N ILE A 100 -11.86 6.98 -7.89
CA ILE A 100 -10.60 7.68 -8.13
C ILE A 100 -10.60 8.58 -9.36
#